data_AF-A0A7C3Q688-F1
#
_entry.id   AF-A0A7C3Q688-F1
#
_cell.length_a   1.000
_cell.length_b   1.000
_cell.length_c   1.000
_cell.angle_alpha   90.00
_cell.angle_beta   90.00
_cell.angle_gamma   90.00
#
_symmetry.space_group_name_H-M   'P 1'
#
loop_
_entity.id
_entity.type
_entity.pdbx_description
1 polymer ?
#
loop_
_entity_poly.entity_id
_entity_poly.type
_entity_poly.pdbx_seq_one_letter_code
_entity_poly.pdbx_strand_id
1 'polypeptide(L)'
;MKFLTLLILPLVFTFVHAKEYIIEDHAQKSTYVDGIRQGMTWWYNDKHKVKSKVNFENGKENGVYTSYYDNGKKKLVVEYVNGQKHNIQKIYYDNGQLGSQVNYNMGRREGVMTEWDYEGFKSSEVFYKHNYKVGVKKYYDHNGKVTFTQEFKMDRNPVMVKLLKDKRKETLVDLAKYGLMPKDAPEKERIK
;
A
#
# COMPACT_ATOMS: atom_id res chain seq x y z
N MET A 1 67.18 -38.70 -3.44
CA MET A 1 66.16 -37.63 -3.29
C MET A 1 64.97 -37.96 -4.19
N LYS A 2 63.83 -38.38 -3.62
CA LYS A 2 62.57 -38.56 -4.37
C LYS A 2 61.79 -37.23 -4.30
N PHE A 3 61.50 -36.63 -5.44
CA PHE A 3 60.67 -35.43 -5.51
C PHE A 3 59.18 -35.84 -5.41
N LEU A 4 58.49 -35.27 -4.42
CA LEU A 4 57.05 -35.40 -4.23
C LEU A 4 56.37 -34.36 -5.15
N THR A 5 55.73 -34.81 -6.22
CA THR A 5 54.89 -33.93 -7.06
C THR A 5 53.55 -33.72 -6.37
N LEU A 6 53.32 -32.50 -5.88
CA LEU A 6 52.04 -32.07 -5.31
C LEU A 6 51.06 -31.82 -6.45
N LEU A 7 50.05 -32.68 -6.60
CA LEU A 7 48.98 -32.53 -7.58
C LEU A 7 47.96 -31.51 -7.03
N ILE A 8 48.01 -30.27 -7.49
CA ILE A 8 46.98 -29.27 -7.17
C ILE A 8 45.82 -29.50 -8.14
N LEU A 9 44.74 -30.14 -7.67
CA LEU A 9 43.49 -30.21 -8.44
C LEU A 9 42.87 -28.80 -8.51
N PRO A 10 42.50 -28.29 -9.70
CA PRO A 10 41.77 -27.05 -9.79
C PRO A 10 40.39 -27.23 -9.15
N LEU A 11 40.09 -26.38 -8.17
CA LEU A 11 38.77 -26.31 -7.55
C LEU A 11 37.78 -25.79 -8.61
N VAL A 12 37.06 -26.69 -9.27
CA VAL A 12 36.02 -26.32 -10.24
C VAL A 12 34.83 -25.79 -9.46
N PHE A 13 34.74 -24.46 -9.31
CA PHE A 13 33.51 -23.81 -8.86
C PHE A 13 32.45 -23.95 -9.95
N THR A 14 31.57 -24.94 -9.82
CA THR A 14 30.37 -24.99 -10.64
C THR A 14 29.45 -23.86 -10.20
N PHE A 15 29.40 -22.76 -10.94
CA PHE A 15 28.33 -21.78 -10.82
C PHE A 15 27.02 -22.48 -11.17
N VAL A 16 26.20 -22.77 -10.15
CA VAL A 16 24.79 -23.09 -10.38
C VAL A 16 24.17 -21.81 -10.96
N HIS A 17 24.01 -21.77 -12.27
CA HIS A 17 23.33 -20.67 -12.92
C HIS A 17 21.84 -20.81 -12.58
N ALA A 18 21.31 -19.84 -11.85
CA ALA A 18 19.89 -19.78 -11.54
C ALA A 18 19.10 -19.85 -12.86
N LYS A 19 18.14 -20.77 -12.94
CA LYS A 19 17.41 -20.98 -14.19
C LYS A 19 16.24 -20.00 -14.26
N GLU A 20 16.33 -19.07 -15.21
CA GLU A 20 15.28 -18.11 -15.49
C GLU A 20 14.18 -18.77 -16.34
N TYR A 21 12.92 -18.49 -15.99
CA TYR A 21 11.75 -18.91 -16.73
C TYR A 21 10.78 -17.74 -16.89
N ILE A 22 10.26 -17.57 -18.10
CA ILE A 22 9.21 -16.59 -18.38
C ILE A 22 7.90 -17.35 -18.57
N ILE A 23 6.89 -17.02 -17.77
CA ILE A 23 5.50 -17.42 -18.01
C ILE A 23 4.84 -16.30 -18.78
N GLU A 24 4.38 -16.59 -19.99
CA GLU A 24 3.63 -15.68 -20.84
C GLU A 24 2.43 -16.42 -21.44
N ASP A 25 1.23 -15.99 -21.07
CA ASP A 25 -0.04 -16.53 -21.53
C ASP A 25 -1.08 -15.40 -21.68
N HIS A 26 -2.33 -15.75 -22.00
CA HIS A 26 -3.39 -14.76 -22.18
C HIS A 26 -3.72 -13.96 -20.91
N ALA A 27 -3.39 -14.47 -19.72
CA ALA A 27 -3.67 -13.87 -18.42
C ALA A 27 -2.50 -13.09 -17.83
N GLN A 28 -1.24 -13.45 -18.14
CA GLN A 28 -0.08 -12.80 -17.54
C GLN A 28 1.23 -12.90 -18.33
N LYS A 29 2.17 -12.04 -17.97
CA LYS A 29 3.61 -12.13 -18.30
C LYS A 29 4.43 -11.93 -17.03
N SER A 30 5.29 -12.88 -16.68
CA SER A 30 6.05 -12.86 -15.42
C SER A 30 7.34 -13.68 -15.52
N THR A 31 8.41 -13.18 -14.90
CA THR A 31 9.70 -13.88 -14.82
C THR A 31 9.85 -14.58 -13.48
N TYR A 32 10.49 -15.75 -13.49
CA TYR A 32 10.83 -16.54 -12.31
C TYR A 32 12.30 -16.93 -12.36
N VAL A 33 13.00 -16.80 -11.24
CA VAL A 33 14.38 -17.25 -11.04
C VAL A 33 14.35 -18.29 -9.94
N ASP A 34 14.75 -19.52 -10.24
CA ASP A 34 14.70 -20.68 -9.31
C ASP A 34 13.30 -20.90 -8.69
N GLY A 35 12.26 -20.71 -9.51
CA GLY A 35 10.86 -20.85 -9.10
C GLY A 35 10.31 -19.67 -8.30
N ILE A 36 11.12 -18.64 -8.01
CA ILE A 36 10.72 -17.44 -7.29
C ILE A 36 10.44 -16.31 -8.29
N ARG A 37 9.25 -15.70 -8.19
CA ARG A 37 8.86 -14.59 -9.08
C ARG A 37 9.80 -13.41 -8.90
N GLN A 38 10.26 -12.87 -10.03
CA GLN A 38 11.21 -11.77 -10.10
C GLN A 38 10.87 -10.80 -11.23
N GLY A 39 11.23 -9.54 -11.04
CA GLY A 39 11.09 -8.50 -12.04
C GLY A 39 9.64 -8.07 -12.30
N MET A 40 9.45 -7.32 -13.38
CA MET A 40 8.15 -6.81 -13.77
C MET A 40 7.20 -7.94 -14.16
N THR A 41 6.00 -7.88 -13.58
CA THR A 41 4.90 -8.78 -13.87
C THR A 41 3.70 -7.98 -14.35
N TRP A 42 3.07 -8.47 -15.42
CA TRP A 42 1.87 -7.91 -16.00
C TRP A 42 0.74 -8.93 -15.93
N TRP A 43 -0.46 -8.46 -15.64
CA TRP A 43 -1.69 -9.24 -15.79
C TRP A 43 -2.57 -8.58 -16.84
N TYR A 44 -3.20 -9.40 -17.66
CA TYR A 44 -4.05 -8.98 -18.76
C TYR A 44 -5.53 -9.24 -18.45
N ASN A 45 -6.42 -8.51 -19.12
CA ASN A 45 -7.85 -8.82 -19.16
C ASN A 45 -8.17 -9.73 -20.36
N ASP A 46 -9.43 -10.12 -20.51
CA ASP A 46 -9.90 -11.02 -21.57
C ASP A 46 -9.70 -10.46 -22.99
N LYS A 47 -9.48 -9.14 -23.11
CA LYS A 47 -9.16 -8.44 -24.36
C LYS A 47 -7.64 -8.27 -24.57
N HIS A 48 -6.84 -8.99 -23.78
CA HIS A 48 -5.38 -8.96 -23.78
C HIS A 48 -4.78 -7.55 -23.52
N LYS A 49 -5.49 -6.69 -22.79
CA LYS A 49 -4.99 -5.38 -22.34
C LYS A 49 -4.46 -5.49 -20.91
N VAL A 50 -3.44 -4.70 -20.57
CA VAL A 50 -2.87 -4.67 -19.21
C VAL A 50 -3.94 -4.25 -18.20
N LYS A 51 -4.31 -5.19 -17.33
CA LYS A 51 -5.22 -5.00 -16.20
C LYS A 51 -4.47 -4.48 -14.98
N SER A 52 -3.27 -4.99 -14.73
CA SER A 52 -2.39 -4.53 -13.66
C SER A 52 -0.94 -4.87 -13.92
N LYS A 53 -0.03 -4.20 -13.21
CA LYS A 53 1.40 -4.49 -13.22
C LYS A 53 2.07 -4.10 -11.91
N VAL A 54 3.13 -4.81 -11.55
CA VAL A 54 4.03 -4.50 -10.43
C VAL A 54 5.35 -5.23 -10.61
N ASN A 55 6.41 -4.74 -9.98
CA ASN A 55 7.68 -5.45 -9.90
C ASN A 55 7.67 -6.41 -8.69
N PHE A 56 8.27 -7.58 -8.86
CA PHE A 56 8.50 -8.54 -7.79
C PHE A 56 9.99 -8.62 -7.47
N GLU A 57 10.31 -8.72 -6.19
CA GLU A 57 11.64 -9.04 -5.68
C GLU A 57 11.52 -10.17 -4.67
N ASN A 58 12.22 -11.28 -4.92
CA ASN A 58 12.19 -12.48 -4.07
C ASN A 58 10.76 -12.96 -3.77
N GLY A 59 9.90 -12.96 -4.80
CA GLY A 59 8.51 -13.42 -4.69
C GLY A 59 7.56 -12.43 -4.01
N LYS A 60 8.00 -11.23 -3.67
CA LYS A 60 7.16 -10.19 -3.03
C LYS A 60 7.05 -8.96 -3.91
N GLU A 61 5.89 -8.31 -3.92
CA GLU A 61 5.72 -7.04 -4.62
C GLU A 61 6.70 -5.99 -4.06
N ASN A 62 7.44 -5.33 -4.94
CA ASN A 62 8.35 -4.25 -4.60
C ASN A 62 8.33 -3.19 -5.70
N GLY A 63 7.99 -1.95 -5.35
CA GLY A 63 7.79 -0.85 -6.28
C GLY A 63 6.32 -0.54 -6.57
N VAL A 64 6.08 0.25 -7.63
CA VAL A 64 4.75 0.80 -7.93
C VAL A 64 3.85 -0.25 -8.57
N TYR A 65 2.78 -0.62 -7.87
CA TYR A 65 1.64 -1.33 -8.43
C TYR A 65 0.70 -0.34 -9.12
N THR A 66 0.28 -0.68 -10.34
CA THR A 66 -0.76 0.06 -11.07
C THR A 66 -1.80 -0.90 -11.61
N SER A 67 -3.08 -0.58 -11.46
CA SER A 67 -4.17 -1.26 -12.17
C SER A 67 -4.97 -0.28 -13.02
N TYR A 68 -5.65 -0.80 -14.03
CA TYR A 68 -6.34 -0.01 -15.05
C TYR A 68 -7.82 -0.42 -15.17
N TYR A 69 -8.64 0.50 -15.65
CA TYR A 69 -9.97 0.22 -16.20
C TYR A 69 -9.83 -0.30 -17.64
N ASP A 70 -10.90 -0.90 -18.18
CA ASP A 70 -10.92 -1.41 -19.57
C ASP A 70 -10.72 -0.32 -20.63
N ASN A 71 -11.02 0.94 -20.27
CA ASN A 71 -10.75 2.12 -21.09
C ASN A 71 -9.27 2.57 -21.07
N GLY A 72 -8.40 1.86 -20.33
CA GLY A 72 -6.97 2.14 -20.21
C GLY A 72 -6.60 3.21 -19.18
N LYS A 73 -7.57 3.89 -18.55
CA LYS A 73 -7.30 4.86 -17.49
C LYS A 73 -6.88 4.13 -16.21
N LYS A 74 -6.03 4.77 -15.42
CA LYS A 74 -5.59 4.24 -14.12
C LYS A 74 -6.80 4.08 -13.20
N LYS A 75 -6.84 2.98 -12.47
CA LYS A 75 -7.83 2.65 -11.44
C LYS A 75 -7.24 2.76 -10.05
N LEU A 76 -6.03 2.24 -9.87
CA LEU A 76 -5.34 2.25 -8.59
C LEU A 76 -3.83 2.39 -8.82
N VAL A 77 -3.17 3.19 -7.99
CA VAL A 77 -1.72 3.32 -7.91
C VAL A 77 -1.33 3.26 -6.44
N VAL A 78 -0.37 2.40 -6.10
CA VAL A 78 0.19 2.30 -4.74
C VAL A 78 1.59 1.70 -4.83
N GLU A 79 2.46 2.07 -3.91
CA GLU A 79 3.78 1.47 -3.78
C GLU A 79 3.71 0.25 -2.85
N TYR A 80 4.47 -0.79 -3.19
CA TYR A 80 4.72 -1.93 -2.32
C TYR A 80 6.18 -1.95 -1.92
N VAL A 81 6.44 -2.28 -0.66
CA VAL A 81 7.77 -2.58 -0.13
C VAL A 81 7.68 -3.93 0.56
N ASN A 82 8.42 -4.93 0.06
CA ASN A 82 8.41 -6.30 0.58
C ASN A 82 7.00 -6.90 0.75
N GLY A 83 6.12 -6.71 -0.25
CA GLY A 83 4.75 -7.21 -0.26
C GLY A 83 3.77 -6.41 0.60
N GLN A 84 4.19 -5.28 1.18
CA GLN A 84 3.32 -4.43 2.00
C GLN A 84 3.12 -3.07 1.34
N LYS A 85 1.88 -2.57 1.34
CA LYS A 85 1.58 -1.22 0.84
C LYS A 85 2.37 -0.18 1.61
N HIS A 86 2.96 0.76 0.90
CA HIS A 86 3.73 1.87 1.42
C HIS A 86 3.38 3.14 0.65
N ASN A 87 3.60 4.29 1.26
CA ASN A 87 3.30 5.61 0.71
C ASN A 87 1.83 5.77 0.26
N ILE A 88 1.59 6.75 -0.61
CA ILE A 88 0.24 7.18 -0.99
C ILE A 88 -0.39 6.16 -1.94
N GLN A 89 -1.51 5.57 -1.53
CA GLN A 89 -2.44 4.91 -2.43
C GLN A 89 -3.37 5.96 -3.05
N LYS A 90 -3.54 5.91 -4.37
CA LYS A 90 -4.55 6.68 -5.12
C LYS A 90 -5.50 5.73 -5.82
N ILE A 91 -6.80 6.00 -5.70
CA ILE A 91 -7.86 5.30 -6.44
C ILE A 91 -8.56 6.34 -7.31
N TYR A 92 -8.80 6.01 -8.56
CA TYR A 92 -9.40 6.88 -9.55
C TYR A 92 -10.75 6.32 -10.00
N TYR A 93 -11.65 7.20 -10.42
CA TYR A 93 -12.82 6.82 -11.21
C TYR A 93 -12.43 6.48 -12.64
N ASP A 94 -13.31 5.82 -13.38
CA ASP A 94 -13.09 5.45 -14.78
C ASP A 94 -13.12 6.66 -15.73
N ASN A 95 -13.64 7.83 -15.31
CA ASN A 95 -13.40 9.09 -16.00
C ASN A 95 -11.96 9.63 -15.84
N GLY A 96 -11.16 9.06 -14.93
CA GLY A 96 -9.78 9.45 -14.65
C GLY A 96 -9.61 10.46 -13.51
N GLN A 97 -10.71 10.94 -12.93
CA GLN A 97 -10.66 11.78 -11.74
C GLN A 97 -10.23 10.98 -10.51
N LEU A 98 -9.57 11.65 -9.56
CA LEU A 98 -9.16 11.04 -8.30
C LEU A 98 -10.41 10.79 -7.46
N GLY A 99 -10.65 9.55 -7.02
CA GLY A 99 -11.78 9.21 -6.15
C GLY A 99 -11.39 9.09 -4.68
N SER A 100 -10.19 8.61 -4.39
CA SER A 100 -9.65 8.68 -3.02
C SER A 100 -8.13 8.63 -2.98
N GLN A 101 -7.57 9.16 -1.89
CA GLN A 101 -6.18 8.96 -1.53
C GLN A 101 -6.00 8.75 -0.03
N VAL A 102 -5.03 7.91 0.33
CA VAL A 102 -4.63 7.69 1.73
C VAL A 102 -3.18 7.20 1.77
N ASN A 103 -2.43 7.60 2.79
CA ASN A 103 -1.08 7.11 2.99
C ASN A 103 -1.07 5.75 3.71
N TYR A 104 -0.15 4.89 3.30
CA TYR A 104 0.13 3.60 3.93
C TYR A 104 1.55 3.60 4.52
N ASN A 105 1.69 3.08 5.73
CA ASN A 105 2.96 2.73 6.33
C ASN A 105 2.96 1.23 6.63
N MET A 106 3.69 0.45 5.83
CA MET A 106 3.90 -1.00 6.02
C MET A 106 2.56 -1.75 6.19
N GLY A 107 1.67 -1.60 5.19
CA GLY A 107 0.36 -2.24 5.14
C GLY A 107 -0.73 -1.57 5.98
N ARG A 108 -0.42 -0.49 6.72
CA ARG A 108 -1.39 0.21 7.57
C ARG A 108 -1.70 1.60 7.04
N ARG A 109 -2.97 1.93 6.89
CA ARG A 109 -3.42 3.31 6.62
C ARG A 109 -3.03 4.21 7.78
N GLU A 110 -2.43 5.33 7.44
CA GLU A 110 -1.90 6.32 8.36
C GLU A 110 -2.11 7.73 7.78
N GLY A 111 -2.63 8.67 8.56
CA GLY A 111 -2.87 10.04 8.12
C GLY A 111 -4.26 10.26 7.53
N VAL A 112 -4.46 11.42 6.91
CA VAL A 112 -5.75 11.82 6.33
C VAL A 112 -6.04 11.01 5.07
N MET A 113 -7.20 10.36 5.05
CA MET A 113 -7.83 9.87 3.84
C MET A 113 -8.78 10.96 3.33
N THR A 114 -8.65 11.28 2.04
CA THR A 114 -9.56 12.18 1.34
C THR A 114 -10.30 11.41 0.26
N GLU A 115 -11.59 11.68 0.12
CA GLU A 115 -12.46 11.15 -0.92
C GLU A 115 -13.03 12.31 -1.75
N TRP A 116 -13.18 12.07 -3.04
CA TRP A 116 -13.83 12.98 -3.99
C TRP A 116 -14.93 12.22 -4.72
N ASP A 117 -15.93 12.93 -5.21
CA ASP A 117 -16.97 12.36 -6.08
C ASP A 117 -16.52 12.27 -7.54
N TYR A 118 -17.42 11.78 -8.39
CA TYR A 118 -17.19 11.58 -9.82
C TYR A 118 -17.04 12.87 -10.63
N GLU A 119 -17.37 14.03 -10.06
CA GLU A 119 -17.18 15.34 -10.69
C GLU A 119 -15.88 16.03 -10.21
N GLY A 120 -15.27 15.50 -9.15
CA GLY A 120 -13.98 15.92 -8.63
C GLY A 120 -14.09 16.83 -7.42
N PHE A 121 -15.31 17.01 -6.88
CA PHE A 121 -15.49 17.75 -5.64
C PHE A 121 -15.13 16.85 -4.46
N LYS A 122 -14.45 17.43 -3.48
CA LYS A 122 -14.10 16.72 -2.25
C LYS A 122 -15.39 16.32 -1.55
N SER A 123 -15.61 15.03 -1.34
CA SER A 123 -16.84 14.51 -0.74
C SER A 123 -16.65 14.19 0.74
N SER A 124 -15.44 13.79 1.17
CA SER A 124 -15.17 13.58 2.59
C SER A 124 -13.68 13.56 2.97
N GLU A 125 -13.41 13.69 4.27
CA GLU A 125 -12.10 13.42 4.86
C GLU A 125 -12.18 12.76 6.23
N VAL A 126 -11.24 11.88 6.57
CA VAL A 126 -11.11 11.25 7.89
C VAL A 126 -9.66 10.89 8.18
N PHE A 127 -9.24 10.93 9.44
CA PHE A 127 -7.91 10.51 9.85
C PHE A 127 -7.84 9.00 10.11
N TYR A 128 -6.80 8.34 9.62
CA TYR A 128 -6.47 6.95 9.95
C TYR A 128 -5.24 6.86 10.84
N LYS A 129 -5.32 6.05 11.89
CA LYS A 129 -4.19 5.61 12.70
C LYS A 129 -4.17 4.10 12.73
N HIS A 130 -3.11 3.47 12.21
CA HIS A 130 -2.99 2.00 12.18
C HIS A 130 -4.22 1.27 11.62
N ASN A 131 -4.79 1.74 10.49
CA ASN A 131 -6.05 1.25 9.88
C ASN A 131 -7.36 1.63 10.57
N TYR A 132 -7.34 2.24 11.75
CA TYR A 132 -8.55 2.70 12.45
C TYR A 132 -8.84 4.14 12.11
N LYS A 133 -10.11 4.47 11.85
CA LYS A 133 -10.57 5.86 11.75
C LYS A 133 -10.53 6.49 13.14
N VAL A 134 -10.03 7.72 13.24
CA VAL A 134 -9.94 8.46 14.49
C VAL A 134 -10.41 9.90 14.26
N GLY A 135 -11.12 10.46 15.24
CA GLY A 135 -11.59 11.84 15.21
C GLY A 135 -12.90 11.98 14.45
N VAL A 136 -13.09 13.13 13.83
CA VAL A 136 -14.31 13.45 13.09
C VAL A 136 -14.09 13.17 11.60
N LYS A 137 -14.96 12.34 10.99
CA LYS A 137 -15.11 12.32 9.53
C LYS A 137 -16.02 13.47 9.13
N LYS A 138 -15.59 14.27 8.16
CA LYS A 138 -16.38 15.36 7.58
C LYS A 138 -16.86 14.97 6.20
N TYR A 139 -18.07 15.37 5.86
CA TYR A 139 -18.67 15.26 4.54
C TYR A 139 -18.97 16.65 4.02
N TYR A 140 -18.78 16.87 2.72
CA TYR A 140 -18.89 18.17 2.10
C TYR A 140 -19.92 18.17 0.97
N ASP A 141 -20.52 19.34 0.71
CA ASP A 141 -21.19 19.62 -0.57
C ASP A 141 -20.18 20.04 -1.65
N HIS A 142 -20.67 20.27 -2.87
CA HIS A 142 -19.82 20.68 -4.01
C HIS A 142 -19.23 22.10 -3.83
N ASN A 143 -19.74 22.90 -2.88
CA ASN A 143 -19.17 24.21 -2.53
C ASN A 143 -18.07 24.08 -1.45
N GLY A 144 -17.76 22.87 -0.98
CA GLY A 144 -16.78 22.62 0.07
C GLY A 144 -17.29 22.94 1.49
N LYS A 145 -18.60 23.13 1.67
CA LYS A 145 -19.20 23.33 3.00
C LYS A 145 -19.46 21.98 3.65
N VAL A 146 -19.10 21.85 4.93
CA VAL A 146 -19.39 20.65 5.71
C VAL A 146 -20.91 20.50 5.87
N THR A 147 -21.46 19.40 5.38
CA THR A 147 -22.88 19.05 5.47
C THR A 147 -23.17 18.10 6.61
N PHE A 148 -22.23 17.20 6.90
CA PHE A 148 -22.38 16.18 7.93
C PHE A 148 -21.05 15.83 8.57
N THR A 149 -21.09 15.46 9.85
CA THR A 149 -19.93 14.98 10.60
C THR A 149 -20.27 13.70 11.35
N GLN A 150 -19.35 12.74 11.33
CA GLN A 150 -19.46 11.51 12.10
C GLN A 150 -18.23 11.35 12.99
N GLU A 151 -18.44 11.12 14.28
CA GLU A 151 -17.35 10.87 15.20
C GLU A 151 -16.91 9.41 15.18
N PHE A 152 -15.60 9.20 15.07
CA PHE A 152 -14.92 7.93 15.21
C PHE A 152 -14.04 8.03 16.45
N LYS A 153 -14.54 7.47 17.55
CA LYS A 153 -13.70 7.26 18.72
C LYS A 153 -12.71 6.15 18.37
N MET A 154 -11.45 6.31 18.80
CA MET A 154 -10.53 5.19 18.83
C MET A 154 -11.11 4.23 19.86
N ASP A 155 -11.94 3.29 19.38
CA ASP A 155 -12.47 2.24 20.20
C ASP A 155 -11.26 1.55 20.83
N ARG A 156 -11.04 1.78 22.13
CA ARG A 156 -10.11 1.01 22.96
C ARG A 156 -10.68 -0.41 23.15
N ASN A 157 -11.15 -1.03 22.07
CA ASN A 157 -11.97 -2.22 22.14
C ASN A 157 -11.05 -3.45 22.31
N PRO A 158 -11.28 -4.29 23.34
CA PRO A 158 -10.26 -5.12 23.98
C PRO A 158 -9.79 -6.34 23.17
N VAL A 159 -10.26 -6.53 21.93
CA VAL A 159 -9.83 -7.67 21.10
C VAL A 159 -8.32 -7.62 20.82
N MET A 160 -7.72 -6.42 20.84
CA MET A 160 -6.26 -6.26 20.73
C MET A 160 -5.50 -6.52 22.04
N VAL A 161 -6.16 -6.47 23.21
CA VAL A 161 -5.50 -6.62 24.53
C VAL A 161 -5.05 -8.07 24.76
N LYS A 162 -5.72 -9.07 24.19
CA LYS A 162 -5.32 -10.48 24.36
C LYS A 162 -4.20 -10.92 23.41
N LEU A 163 -3.98 -10.21 22.30
CA LEU A 163 -2.98 -10.55 21.27
C LEU A 163 -1.70 -9.70 21.33
N LEU A 164 -1.66 -8.63 22.13
CA LEU A 164 -0.52 -7.72 22.15
C LEU A 164 -0.18 -7.32 23.58
N LYS A 165 0.77 -8.04 24.19
CA LYS A 165 1.71 -7.45 25.16
C LYS A 165 2.65 -6.48 24.44
N ASP A 166 2.10 -5.56 23.64
CA ASP A 166 2.86 -4.59 22.88
C ASP A 166 2.90 -3.29 23.69
N LYS A 167 4.09 -2.96 24.19
CA LYS A 167 4.43 -1.78 25.00
C LYS A 167 4.37 -0.49 24.17
N ARG A 168 3.33 -0.32 23.35
CA ARG A 168 3.18 0.85 22.47
C ARG A 168 2.96 2.08 23.34
N LYS A 169 3.96 2.96 23.38
CA LYS A 169 3.73 4.37 23.69
C LYS A 169 2.62 4.84 22.76
N GLU A 170 1.46 5.18 23.32
CA GLU A 170 0.38 5.83 22.60
C GLU A 170 0.98 7.07 21.92
N THR A 171 1.20 7.02 20.61
CA THR A 171 1.63 8.21 19.88
C THR A 171 0.39 9.08 19.78
N LEU A 172 0.32 10.12 20.61
CA LEU A 172 -0.70 11.15 20.54
C LEU A 172 -0.66 11.76 19.13
N VAL A 173 -1.80 11.75 18.45
CA VAL A 173 -1.96 12.38 17.13
C VAL A 173 -2.63 13.72 17.33
N ASP A 174 -2.02 14.79 16.83
CA ASP A 174 -2.64 16.12 16.81
C ASP A 174 -3.73 16.18 15.71
N LEU A 175 -4.96 15.85 16.09
CA LEU A 175 -6.13 15.97 15.20
C LEU A 175 -6.57 17.42 14.99
N ALA A 176 -6.20 18.34 15.88
CA ALA A 176 -6.53 19.76 15.76
C ALA A 176 -5.79 20.39 14.56
N LYS A 177 -4.53 20.01 14.32
CA LYS A 177 -3.79 20.36 13.09
C LYS A 177 -4.56 20.07 11.80
N TYR A 178 -5.38 19.01 11.79
CA TYR A 178 -6.20 18.62 10.63
C TYR A 178 -7.65 19.12 10.71
N GLY A 179 -8.03 19.80 11.80
CA GLY A 179 -9.40 20.18 12.07
C GLY A 179 -10.35 18.98 12.25
N LEU A 180 -9.84 17.80 12.60
CA LEU A 180 -10.60 16.54 12.75
C LEU A 180 -10.79 16.15 14.22
N MET A 181 -10.55 17.07 15.15
CA MET A 181 -10.73 16.84 16.57
C MET A 181 -12.22 16.91 16.96
N PRO A 182 -12.75 15.94 17.74
CA PRO A 182 -14.11 16.01 18.28
C PRO A 182 -14.33 17.25 19.14
N LYS A 183 -15.53 17.83 19.11
CA LYS A 183 -15.85 19.06 19.85
C LYS A 183 -15.77 18.86 21.38
N ASP A 184 -16.13 17.68 21.83
CA ASP A 184 -16.15 17.30 23.25
C ASP A 184 -14.85 16.66 23.73
N ALA A 185 -13.77 16.72 22.93
CA ALA A 185 -12.47 16.19 23.33
C ALA A 185 -11.96 16.94 24.59
N PRO A 186 -11.58 16.23 25.68
CA PRO A 186 -11.04 16.83 26.90
C PRO A 186 -9.85 17.75 26.59
N GLU A 187 -9.74 18.90 27.27
CA GLU A 187 -8.72 19.91 26.98
C GLU A 187 -7.27 19.37 27.02
N LYS A 188 -7.02 18.37 27.89
CA LYS A 188 -5.74 17.64 27.97
C LYS A 188 -5.38 16.80 26.74
N GLU A 189 -6.33 16.50 25.86
CA GLU A 189 -6.15 15.78 24.59
C GLU A 189 -6.01 16.74 23.40
N ARG A 190 -6.23 18.05 23.63
CA ARG A 190 -6.00 19.12 22.66
C ARG A 190 -4.53 19.50 22.77
N ILE A 191 -3.68 18.94 21.92
CA ILE A 191 -2.26 19.29 21.89
C ILE A 191 -2.16 20.79 21.55
N LYS A 192 -1.44 21.56 22.38
CA LYS A 192 -1.13 22.98 22.15
C LYS A 192 -0.07 23.15 21.07
#